data_AF-A0A6I9YLA0-F1
#
_entry.id   AF-A0A6I9YLA0-F1
#
_cell.length_a   1.000
_cell.length_b   1.000
_cell.length_c   1.000
_cell.angle_alpha   90.00
_cell.angle_beta   90.00
_cell.angle_gamma   90.00
#
_symmetry.space_group_name_H-M   'P 1'
#
loop_
_entity.id
_entity.type
_entity.pdbx_description
1 polymer ?
#
loop_
_entity_poly.entity_id
_entity_poly.type
_entity_poly.pdbx_seq_one_letter_code
_entity_poly.pdbx_strand_id
1 'polypeptide(L)'
;MFTLKGGHLPPADVKNIIFFVRPRLELMDIIADNVLSEDKIRCPQRDFHILFVPRRSLLCEQRLKELGVLHCFVHREEYSLDLIPFDGDLLSMESENAFKECYLENDQTSLYHAAKGLMTLQALYGTIPLIFGKGECARHVANMMIRMKREFSGIQNPILPVFDTLLLLDRNVDLISPLATQLTYEGLIDEIYGIQNTYVKLPPEKFAPKKQGEAAKELPTEAKKLQLNSAEELYAEIRDKNFNAVGSVLSKKAKIISAAFEVEKFPDTSEDFFDNLTVEQEFMSGIDTDKINSYVEDCIARKYPLIKILRLVCLQSVCNSGLKQKVLDHYKREILQVRLFPRQILESIKINQSVFNIPPPLLPPIIPGQHGENRITLVFFLGGVTYAEIAALRFLSQMEDGGTEYVIATTKLINGTSWIKSMMEKLEPLPF
;
A
#
# COMPACT_ATOMS: atom_id res chain seq x y z
N MET A 1 6.20 12.38 -20.10
CA MET A 1 6.80 12.51 -18.76
C MET A 1 7.94 11.51 -18.67
N PHE A 2 9.14 11.95 -18.33
CA PHE A 2 10.31 11.07 -18.22
C PHE A 2 10.58 10.75 -16.75
N THR A 3 11.07 9.55 -16.46
CA THR A 3 11.55 9.21 -15.12
C THR A 3 12.77 10.06 -14.80
N LEU A 4 12.78 10.70 -13.63
CA LEU A 4 13.91 11.48 -13.14
C LEU A 4 15.15 10.58 -13.01
N LYS A 5 16.23 10.96 -13.67
CA LYS A 5 17.52 10.27 -13.69
C LYS A 5 18.64 11.31 -13.76
N GLY A 6 19.80 11.01 -13.19
CA GLY A 6 20.98 11.89 -13.28
C GLY A 6 21.48 12.05 -14.72
N GLY A 7 22.26 13.10 -14.94
CA GLY A 7 22.89 13.46 -16.20
C GLY A 7 22.03 14.36 -17.09
N HIS A 8 22.28 14.28 -18.40
CA HIS A 8 21.59 15.12 -19.38
C HIS A 8 20.10 14.81 -19.46
N LEU A 9 19.28 15.86 -19.44
CA LEU A 9 17.87 15.76 -19.80
C LEU A 9 17.75 15.34 -21.28
N PRO A 10 16.73 14.54 -21.64
CA PRO A 10 16.48 14.20 -23.03
C PRO A 10 16.42 15.45 -23.92
N PRO A 11 17.01 15.40 -25.13
CA PRO A 11 16.91 16.50 -26.07
C PRO A 11 15.43 16.67 -26.43
N ALA A 12 14.91 17.86 -26.20
CA ALA A 12 13.53 18.21 -26.49
C ALA A 12 13.45 19.70 -26.81
N ASP A 13 12.79 20.03 -27.93
CA ASP A 13 12.55 21.42 -28.34
C ASP A 13 11.38 22.01 -27.54
N VAL A 14 11.67 22.37 -26.28
CA VAL A 14 10.68 22.89 -25.35
C VAL A 14 11.25 24.07 -24.58
N LYS A 15 10.41 25.08 -24.34
CA LYS A 15 10.77 26.24 -23.53
C LYS A 15 10.85 25.92 -22.04
N ASN A 16 9.96 25.08 -21.53
CA ASN A 16 9.80 24.84 -20.09
C ASN A 16 10.14 23.40 -19.73
N ILE A 17 10.93 23.24 -18.67
CA ILE A 17 11.17 21.97 -17.98
C ILE A 17 10.54 22.06 -16.59
N ILE A 18 9.62 21.15 -16.28
CA ILE A 18 8.92 21.14 -15.00
C ILE A 18 9.21 19.83 -14.26
N PHE A 19 9.83 19.94 -13.08
CA PHE A 19 10.09 18.80 -12.22
C PHE A 19 8.91 18.56 -11.28
N PHE A 20 8.27 17.40 -11.39
CA PHE A 20 7.27 16.95 -10.42
C PHE A 20 7.96 16.00 -9.45
N VAL A 21 8.09 16.39 -8.18
CA VAL A 21 9.00 15.70 -7.27
C VAL A 21 8.45 15.64 -5.84
N ARG A 22 8.70 14.51 -5.17
CA ARG A 22 8.49 14.40 -3.72
C ARG A 22 9.58 15.17 -2.97
N PRO A 23 9.30 15.77 -1.81
CA PRO A 23 10.29 16.52 -1.03
C PRO A 23 11.31 15.60 -0.33
N ARG A 24 12.20 14.96 -1.12
CA ARG A 24 13.27 14.07 -0.65
C ARG A 24 14.62 14.63 -1.07
N LEU A 25 15.58 14.65 -0.14
CA LEU A 25 16.92 15.22 -0.36
C LEU A 25 17.66 14.54 -1.52
N GLU A 26 17.60 13.20 -1.61
CA GLU A 26 18.23 12.41 -2.68
C GLU A 26 17.75 12.81 -4.09
N LEU A 27 16.51 13.30 -4.23
CA LEU A 27 15.98 13.74 -5.52
C LEU A 27 16.46 15.14 -5.88
N MET A 28 16.81 15.96 -4.89
CA MET A 28 17.36 17.31 -5.13
C MET A 28 18.75 17.22 -5.75
N ASP A 29 19.55 16.24 -5.37
CA ASP A 29 20.87 15.97 -5.96
C ASP A 29 20.74 15.63 -7.47
N ILE A 30 19.77 14.77 -7.82
CA ILE A 30 19.51 14.39 -9.21
C ILE A 30 19.01 15.59 -10.03
N ILE A 31 18.10 16.39 -9.46
CA ILE A 31 17.59 17.60 -10.13
C ILE A 31 18.72 18.60 -10.36
N ALA A 32 19.61 18.79 -9.38
CA ALA A 32 20.75 19.69 -9.54
C ALA A 32 21.67 19.22 -10.67
N ASP A 33 21.96 17.91 -10.72
CA ASP A 33 22.74 17.31 -11.81
C ASP A 33 22.10 17.55 -13.19
N ASN A 34 20.76 17.40 -13.31
CA ASN A 34 20.05 17.71 -14.56
C ASN A 34 20.18 19.18 -14.97
N VAL A 35 20.06 20.11 -14.02
CA VAL A 35 20.15 21.55 -14.30
C VAL A 35 21.58 21.94 -14.67
N LEU A 36 22.59 21.37 -14.02
CA LEU A 36 24.00 21.66 -14.27
C LEU A 36 24.53 21.00 -15.55
N SER A 37 24.01 19.82 -15.90
CA SER A 37 24.35 19.08 -17.12
C SER A 37 23.70 19.68 -18.37
N GLU A 38 22.94 20.76 -18.27
CA GLU A 38 22.26 21.35 -19.43
C GLU A 38 23.29 21.94 -20.44
N ASP A 39 23.27 21.44 -21.68
CA ASP A 39 24.18 21.88 -22.74
C ASP A 39 23.76 23.27 -23.27
N LYS A 40 24.32 24.31 -22.65
CA LYS A 40 24.10 25.71 -23.01
C LYS A 40 24.53 26.06 -24.45
N ILE A 41 25.28 25.19 -25.13
CA ILE A 41 25.83 25.44 -26.47
C ILE A 41 24.91 24.87 -27.56
N ARG A 42 24.22 23.75 -27.30
CA ARG A 42 23.41 23.04 -28.31
C ARG A 42 21.90 23.21 -28.19
N CYS A 43 21.38 23.58 -27.01
CA CYS A 43 19.94 23.74 -26.79
C CYS A 43 19.53 25.21 -26.59
N PRO A 44 18.30 25.59 -26.99
CA PRO A 44 17.72 26.88 -26.60
C PRO A 44 17.70 27.00 -25.07
N GLN A 45 17.83 28.22 -24.55
CA GLN A 45 17.75 28.47 -23.11
C GLN A 45 16.36 28.01 -22.59
N ARG A 46 16.35 26.98 -21.75
CA ARG A 46 15.13 26.41 -21.15
C ARG A 46 14.87 27.02 -19.77
N ASP A 47 13.61 27.31 -19.48
CA ASP A 47 13.14 27.77 -18.16
C ASP A 47 12.85 26.55 -17.28
N PHE A 48 13.44 26.52 -16.09
CA PHE A 48 13.23 25.44 -15.12
C PHE A 48 12.17 25.81 -14.09
N HIS A 49 11.31 24.86 -13.75
CA HIS A 49 10.26 24.98 -12.74
C HIS A 49 10.24 23.72 -11.88
N ILE A 50 9.89 23.87 -10.61
CA ILE A 50 9.76 22.73 -9.68
C ILE A 50 8.41 22.78 -8.98
N LEU A 51 7.73 21.64 -8.99
CA LEU A 51 6.45 21.41 -8.33
C LEU A 51 6.64 20.30 -7.28
N PHE A 52 6.63 20.69 -6.01
CA PHE A 52 6.72 19.75 -4.90
C PHE A 52 5.36 19.09 -4.63
N VAL A 53 5.36 17.76 -4.47
CA VAL A 53 4.16 16.98 -4.17
C VAL A 53 4.39 16.15 -2.90
N PRO A 54 3.55 16.28 -1.85
CA PRO A 54 2.40 17.19 -1.76
C PRO A 54 2.77 18.63 -1.33
N ARG A 55 3.97 18.84 -0.77
CA ARG A 55 4.39 20.14 -0.24
C ARG A 55 5.89 20.39 -0.40
N ARG A 56 6.28 21.66 -0.47
CA ARG A 56 7.67 22.08 -0.31
C ARG A 56 8.26 21.68 1.06
N SER A 57 9.56 21.44 1.08
CA SER A 57 10.33 21.18 2.30
C SER A 57 11.48 22.18 2.38
N LEU A 58 11.62 22.84 3.54
CA LEU A 58 12.70 23.79 3.80
C LEU A 58 14.07 23.12 3.62
N LEU A 59 14.19 21.84 4.01
CA LEU A 59 15.43 21.07 3.85
C LEU A 59 15.78 20.85 2.38
N CYS A 60 14.77 20.58 1.53
CA CYS A 60 14.97 20.42 0.09
C CYS A 60 15.37 21.74 -0.58
N GLU A 61 14.72 22.84 -0.23
CA GLU A 61 15.09 24.18 -0.73
C GLU A 61 16.51 24.56 -0.31
N GLN A 62 16.88 24.29 0.95
CA GLN A 62 18.24 24.50 1.43
C GLN A 62 19.24 23.63 0.66
N ARG A 63 18.93 22.35 0.40
CA ARG A 63 19.79 21.47 -0.38
C ARG A 63 20.03 21.99 -1.80
N LEU A 64 18.97 22.41 -2.50
CA LEU A 64 19.10 23.02 -3.84
C LEU A 64 19.89 24.34 -3.80
N LYS A 65 19.82 25.09 -2.69
CA LYS A 65 20.61 26.31 -2.50
C LYS A 65 22.10 25.99 -2.33
N GLU A 66 22.43 24.99 -1.52
CA GLU A 66 23.80 24.52 -1.30
C GLU A 66 24.43 23.96 -2.58
N LEU A 67 23.63 23.28 -3.41
CA LEU A 67 24.03 22.81 -4.74
C LEU A 67 24.10 23.92 -5.80
N GLY A 68 23.75 25.16 -5.43
CA GLY A 68 23.86 26.32 -6.30
C GLY A 68 22.80 26.43 -7.39
N VAL A 69 21.77 25.57 -7.42
CA VAL A 69 20.76 25.53 -8.51
C VAL A 69 19.42 26.13 -8.14
N LEU A 70 19.16 26.46 -6.86
CA LEU A 70 17.85 26.96 -6.41
C LEU A 70 17.38 28.21 -7.19
N HIS A 71 18.32 29.09 -7.55
CA HIS A 71 18.05 30.33 -8.27
C HIS A 71 17.70 30.12 -9.75
N CYS A 72 17.95 28.93 -10.30
CA CYS A 72 17.63 28.59 -11.68
C CYS A 72 16.14 28.31 -11.90
N PHE A 73 15.36 28.08 -10.83
CA PHE A 73 13.93 27.82 -10.92
C PHE A 73 13.13 29.11 -10.96
N VAL A 74 12.38 29.31 -12.05
CA VAL A 74 11.48 30.45 -12.23
C VAL A 74 10.30 30.35 -11.26
N HIS A 75 9.62 29.21 -11.24
CA HIS A 75 8.54 28.92 -10.29
C HIS A 75 8.91 27.75 -9.38
N ARG A 76 8.59 27.91 -8.09
CA ARG A 76 8.75 26.91 -7.03
C ARG A 76 7.43 26.76 -6.31
N GLU A 77 6.61 25.84 -6.78
CA GLU A 77 5.24 25.67 -6.33
C GLU A 77 5.07 24.36 -5.56
N GLU A 78 3.94 24.24 -4.90
CA GLU A 78 3.49 23.00 -4.27
C GLU A 78 2.12 22.59 -4.78
N TYR A 79 1.89 21.28 -4.88
CA TYR A 79 0.60 20.72 -5.25
C TYR A 79 0.14 19.74 -4.18
N SER A 80 -0.85 20.16 -3.39
CA SER A 80 -1.37 19.45 -2.21
C SER A 80 -2.21 18.22 -2.58
N LEU A 81 -1.54 17.19 -3.08
CA LEU A 81 -2.12 15.88 -3.38
C LEU A 81 -1.82 14.91 -2.24
N ASP A 82 -2.60 15.00 -1.15
CA ASP A 82 -2.43 14.13 0.02
C ASP A 82 -3.22 12.81 -0.13
N LEU A 83 -4.54 12.85 -0.36
CA LEU A 83 -5.40 11.68 -0.52
C LEU A 83 -5.89 11.55 -1.96
N ILE A 84 -5.56 10.45 -2.62
CA ILE A 84 -5.90 10.14 -4.01
C ILE A 84 -7.09 9.17 -4.01
N PRO A 85 -8.21 9.47 -4.72
CA PRO A 85 -9.31 8.52 -4.89
C PRO A 85 -8.90 7.39 -5.84
N PHE A 86 -8.95 6.16 -5.35
CA PHE A 86 -8.71 4.92 -6.10
C PHE A 86 -10.01 4.28 -6.58
N ASP A 87 -11.06 4.38 -5.77
CA ASP A 87 -12.41 3.92 -6.05
C ASP A 87 -13.42 4.81 -5.29
N GLY A 88 -14.73 4.59 -5.48
CA GLY A 88 -15.79 5.38 -4.82
C GLY A 88 -15.74 5.32 -3.29
N ASP A 89 -15.16 4.27 -2.72
CA ASP A 89 -15.04 4.01 -1.29
C ASP A 89 -13.57 3.94 -0.81
N LEU A 90 -12.59 4.32 -1.64
CA LEU A 90 -11.17 4.09 -1.35
C LEU A 90 -10.29 5.30 -1.69
N LEU A 91 -9.55 5.77 -0.69
CA LEU A 91 -8.56 6.85 -0.75
C LEU A 91 -7.19 6.34 -0.31
N SER A 92 -6.12 6.70 -1.01
CA SER A 92 -4.74 6.36 -0.62
C SER A 92 -3.80 7.55 -0.75
N MET A 93 -2.83 7.67 0.15
CA MET A 93 -1.72 8.62 0.02
C MET A 93 -0.60 8.10 -0.89
N GLU A 94 -0.60 6.79 -1.18
CA GLU A 94 0.49 6.10 -1.88
C GLU A 94 1.90 6.38 -1.31
N SER A 95 1.98 6.50 0.02
CA SER A 95 3.22 6.71 0.77
C SER A 95 3.81 5.38 1.24
N GLU A 96 4.58 4.73 0.37
CA GLU A 96 5.17 3.39 0.57
C GLU A 96 5.98 3.26 1.88
N ASN A 97 6.71 4.30 2.24
CA ASN A 97 7.61 4.29 3.40
C ASN A 97 6.93 4.67 4.71
N ALA A 98 5.64 5.02 4.71
CA ALA A 98 4.98 5.58 5.90
C ALA A 98 5.12 4.68 7.14
N PHE A 99 5.01 3.36 6.97
CA PHE A 99 5.21 2.42 8.06
C PHE A 99 6.66 2.45 8.59
N LYS A 100 7.65 2.38 7.69
CA LYS A 100 9.08 2.40 8.05
C LYS A 100 9.44 3.70 8.76
N GLU A 101 9.04 4.83 8.19
CA GLU A 101 9.28 6.17 8.73
C GLU A 101 8.74 6.27 10.16
N CYS A 102 7.47 5.92 10.39
CA CYS A 102 6.84 6.08 11.70
C CYS A 102 7.35 5.10 12.76
N TYR A 103 7.52 3.82 12.42
CA TYR A 103 7.78 2.77 13.41
C TYR A 103 9.25 2.37 13.54
N LEU A 104 10.09 2.61 12.53
CA LEU A 104 11.51 2.25 12.54
C LEU A 104 12.42 3.48 12.63
N GLU A 105 12.03 4.60 12.02
CA GLU A 105 12.87 5.80 11.92
C GLU A 105 12.39 6.95 12.83
N ASN A 106 11.22 6.81 13.47
CA ASN A 106 10.54 7.84 14.26
C ASN A 106 10.28 9.15 13.47
N ASP A 107 10.14 9.05 12.15
CA ASP A 107 9.72 10.14 11.28
C ASP A 107 8.20 10.13 11.11
N GLN A 108 7.55 11.22 11.53
CA GLN A 108 6.10 11.41 11.51
C GLN A 108 5.61 12.27 10.35
N THR A 109 6.46 12.51 9.34
CA THR A 109 6.12 13.33 8.16
C THR A 109 4.84 12.84 7.47
N SER A 110 4.70 11.53 7.29
CA SER A 110 3.50 10.94 6.68
C SER A 110 2.23 11.19 7.51
N LEU A 111 2.30 11.18 8.84
CA LEU A 111 1.16 11.46 9.72
C LEU A 111 0.69 12.91 9.60
N TYR A 112 1.63 13.84 9.42
CA TYR A 112 1.30 15.23 9.18
C TYR A 112 0.54 15.40 7.85
N HIS A 113 0.96 14.68 6.80
CA HIS A 113 0.25 14.66 5.51
C HIS A 113 -1.12 13.97 5.61
N ALA A 114 -1.25 12.89 6.39
CA ALA A 114 -2.53 12.27 6.67
C ALA A 114 -3.51 13.27 7.34
N ALA A 115 -3.04 13.99 8.36
CA ALA A 115 -3.83 15.04 9.01
C ALA A 115 -4.21 16.16 8.02
N LYS A 116 -3.31 16.57 7.12
CA LYS A 116 -3.62 17.56 6.07
C LYS A 116 -4.63 17.06 5.06
N GLY A 117 -4.53 15.82 4.60
CA GLY A 117 -5.54 15.19 3.75
C GLY A 117 -6.91 15.15 4.42
N LEU A 118 -6.97 14.84 5.72
CA LEU A 118 -8.21 14.88 6.51
C LEU A 118 -8.76 16.30 6.67
N MET A 119 -7.91 17.32 6.81
CA MET A 119 -8.36 18.72 6.80
C MET A 119 -8.94 19.12 5.45
N THR A 120 -8.35 18.67 4.34
CA THR A 120 -8.89 18.87 2.98
C THR A 120 -10.25 18.19 2.82
N LEU A 121 -10.41 16.95 3.30
CA LEU A 121 -11.71 16.28 3.30
C LEU A 121 -12.75 17.06 4.11
N GLN A 122 -12.41 17.54 5.31
CA GLN A 122 -13.34 18.34 6.12
C GLN A 122 -13.76 19.67 5.45
N ALA A 123 -12.85 20.28 4.68
CA ALA A 123 -13.15 21.49 3.94
C ALA A 123 -14.12 21.27 2.76
N LEU A 124 -14.17 20.04 2.21
CA LEU A 124 -15.01 19.67 1.07
C LEU A 124 -16.32 18.98 1.49
N TYR A 125 -16.27 18.17 2.56
CA TYR A 125 -17.34 17.24 2.96
C TYR A 125 -17.87 17.50 4.38
N GLY A 126 -17.53 18.66 4.95
CA GLY A 126 -17.97 19.05 6.29
C GLY A 126 -17.11 18.47 7.43
N THR A 127 -17.24 19.08 8.61
CA THR A 127 -16.50 18.63 9.81
C THR A 127 -16.93 17.24 10.24
N ILE A 128 -15.98 16.35 10.50
CA ILE A 128 -16.26 15.03 11.08
C ILE A 128 -16.50 15.20 12.59
N PRO A 129 -17.68 14.83 13.12
CA PRO A 129 -18.04 15.14 14.51
C PRO A 129 -17.38 14.18 15.51
N LEU A 130 -17.16 12.92 15.15
CA LEU A 130 -16.60 11.90 16.04
C LEU A 130 -15.28 11.37 15.51
N ILE A 131 -14.26 11.31 16.37
CA ILE A 131 -12.94 10.76 16.06
C ILE A 131 -12.61 9.68 17.09
N PHE A 132 -12.50 8.44 16.63
CA PHE A 132 -11.96 7.31 17.38
C PHE A 132 -10.59 6.95 16.83
N GLY A 133 -9.74 6.37 17.68
CA GLY A 133 -8.42 5.97 17.25
C GLY A 133 -7.80 4.88 18.11
N LYS A 134 -7.05 3.99 17.48
CA LYS A 134 -6.25 2.97 18.15
C LYS A 134 -4.84 2.96 17.59
N GLY A 135 -3.88 3.26 18.46
CA GLY A 135 -2.45 3.31 18.16
C GLY A 135 -1.82 4.68 18.42
N GLU A 136 -0.49 4.74 18.35
CA GLU A 136 0.27 5.97 18.64
C GLU A 136 0.21 6.94 17.46
N CYS A 137 0.29 6.43 16.22
CA CYS A 137 0.16 7.26 15.03
C CYS A 137 -1.25 7.87 14.93
N ALA A 138 -2.29 7.09 15.25
CA ALA A 138 -3.68 7.52 15.32
C ALA A 138 -3.84 8.69 16.30
N ARG A 139 -3.23 8.58 17.49
CA ARG A 139 -3.22 9.68 18.48
C ARG A 139 -2.55 10.93 17.92
N HIS A 140 -1.41 10.80 17.25
CA HIS A 140 -0.71 11.94 16.64
C HIS A 140 -1.55 12.61 15.54
N VAL A 141 -2.16 11.83 14.64
CA VAL A 141 -3.03 12.36 13.59
C VAL A 141 -4.23 13.11 14.20
N ALA A 142 -4.91 12.54 15.18
CA ALA A 142 -6.03 13.18 15.86
C ALA A 142 -5.61 14.52 16.52
N ASN A 143 -4.49 14.53 17.23
CA ASN A 143 -3.95 15.75 17.85
C ASN A 143 -3.62 16.83 16.81
N MET A 144 -3.01 16.45 15.69
CA MET A 144 -2.70 17.37 14.59
C MET A 144 -3.97 17.93 13.95
N MET A 145 -5.00 17.11 13.71
CA MET A 145 -6.28 17.59 13.18
C MET A 145 -6.93 18.63 14.11
N ILE A 146 -7.01 18.33 15.41
CA ILE A 146 -7.58 19.25 16.41
C ILE A 146 -6.81 20.57 16.42
N ARG A 147 -5.47 20.49 16.40
CA ARG A 147 -4.61 21.68 16.38
C ARG A 147 -4.77 22.49 15.10
N MET A 148 -4.71 21.86 13.93
CA MET A 148 -4.88 22.51 12.64
C MET A 148 -6.25 23.20 12.53
N LYS A 149 -7.31 22.58 13.06
CA LYS A 149 -8.64 23.18 13.10
C LYS A 149 -8.71 24.40 14.03
N ARG A 150 -8.04 24.37 15.19
CA ARG A 150 -7.96 25.51 16.12
C ARG A 150 -7.17 26.68 15.53
N GLU A 151 -6.12 26.39 14.78
CA GLU A 151 -5.27 27.39 14.12
C GLU A 151 -5.85 27.90 12.79
N PHE A 152 -6.96 27.31 12.31
CA PHE A 152 -7.60 27.71 11.07
C PHE A 152 -8.31 29.06 11.23
N SER A 153 -7.75 30.10 10.61
CA SER A 153 -8.29 31.46 10.59
C SER A 153 -9.17 31.78 9.37
N GLY A 154 -9.40 30.79 8.48
CA GLY A 154 -10.20 30.97 7.28
C GLY A 154 -11.71 30.95 7.53
N ILE A 155 -12.47 31.31 6.49
CA ILE A 155 -13.94 31.22 6.49
C ILE A 155 -14.34 29.75 6.49
N GLN A 156 -15.12 29.32 7.47
CA GLN A 156 -15.73 28.00 7.47
C GLN A 156 -17.02 28.06 6.65
N ASN A 157 -17.05 27.33 5.52
CA ASN A 157 -18.31 27.08 4.84
C ASN A 157 -19.14 26.10 5.71
N PRO A 158 -20.42 26.40 5.98
CA PRO A 158 -21.28 25.51 6.74
C PRO A 158 -21.75 24.33 5.86
N ILE A 159 -20.82 23.39 5.60
CA ILE A 159 -21.10 22.16 4.86
C ILE A 159 -21.60 21.12 5.87
N LEU A 160 -22.73 20.48 5.57
CA LEU A 160 -23.24 19.39 6.38
C LEU A 160 -22.25 18.21 6.35
N PRO A 161 -21.93 17.61 7.51
CA PRO A 161 -21.02 16.47 7.57
C PRO A 161 -21.52 15.30 6.72
N VAL A 162 -20.69 14.83 5.79
CA VAL A 162 -20.93 13.56 5.07
C VAL A 162 -20.48 12.38 5.92
N PHE A 163 -19.38 12.53 6.65
CA PHE A 163 -18.86 11.48 7.53
C PHE A 163 -19.32 11.73 8.96
N ASP A 164 -20.01 10.76 9.56
CA ASP A 164 -20.40 10.78 10.97
C ASP A 164 -19.22 10.50 11.88
N THR A 165 -18.29 9.65 11.44
CA THR A 165 -17.22 9.13 12.28
C THR A 165 -15.94 8.94 11.48
N LEU A 166 -14.81 9.30 12.10
CA LEU A 166 -13.47 8.93 11.68
C LEU A 166 -12.92 7.89 12.65
N LEU A 167 -12.47 6.75 12.13
CA LEU A 167 -11.75 5.72 12.86
C LEU A 167 -10.29 5.66 12.37
N LEU A 168 -9.34 6.03 13.22
CA LEU A 168 -7.90 5.98 12.94
C LEU A 168 -7.31 4.67 13.47
N LEU A 169 -6.68 3.87 12.61
CA LEU A 169 -6.09 2.58 12.98
C LEU A 169 -4.62 2.51 12.60
N ASP A 170 -3.76 2.31 13.59
CA ASP A 170 -2.35 1.99 13.35
C ASP A 170 -2.20 0.57 12.81
N ARG A 171 -1.37 0.41 11.77
CA ARG A 171 -1.03 -0.91 11.25
C ARG A 171 -0.35 -1.80 12.30
N ASN A 172 0.41 -1.22 13.23
CA ASN A 172 1.10 -2.00 14.26
C ASN A 172 0.16 -2.63 15.31
N VAL A 173 -1.13 -2.25 15.33
CA VAL A 173 -2.15 -2.88 16.17
C VAL A 173 -2.49 -4.29 15.66
N ASP A 174 -2.32 -4.53 14.36
CA ASP A 174 -2.50 -5.83 13.74
C ASP A 174 -1.43 -6.05 12.66
N LEU A 175 -0.36 -6.73 13.04
CA LEU A 175 0.71 -7.12 12.11
C LEU A 175 0.43 -8.46 11.40
N ILE A 176 -0.62 -9.19 11.79
CA ILE A 176 -0.90 -10.54 11.28
C ILE A 176 -1.55 -10.46 9.90
N SER A 177 -2.61 -9.66 9.76
CA SER A 177 -3.39 -9.54 8.52
C SER A 177 -2.54 -9.31 7.25
N PRO A 178 -1.54 -8.41 7.22
CA PRO A 178 -0.70 -8.24 6.04
C PRO A 178 0.29 -9.40 5.80
N LEU A 179 0.65 -10.19 6.81
CA LEU A 179 1.60 -11.30 6.66
C LEU A 179 0.94 -12.52 6.01
N ALA A 180 -0.32 -12.80 6.36
CA ALA A 180 -1.09 -13.90 5.82
C ALA A 180 -1.35 -13.76 4.30
N THR A 181 -1.42 -14.88 3.60
CA THR A 181 -1.78 -14.91 2.19
C THR A 181 -3.24 -14.51 2.01
N GLN A 182 -3.50 -13.47 1.21
CA GLN A 182 -4.86 -13.02 0.93
C GLN A 182 -5.61 -14.03 0.04
N LEU A 183 -6.87 -14.32 0.36
CA LEU A 183 -7.68 -15.34 -0.34
C LEU A 183 -8.91 -14.79 -1.07
N THR A 184 -9.04 -13.47 -1.19
CA THR A 184 -10.02 -12.85 -2.08
C THR A 184 -9.49 -12.83 -3.52
N TYR A 185 -10.37 -12.62 -4.51
CA TYR A 185 -9.95 -12.55 -5.91
C TYR A 185 -8.93 -11.42 -6.15
N GLU A 186 -9.25 -10.20 -5.70
CA GLU A 186 -8.35 -9.05 -5.82
C GLU A 186 -7.08 -9.23 -4.96
N GLY A 187 -7.22 -9.80 -3.76
CA GLY A 187 -6.08 -10.13 -2.89
C GLY A 187 -5.08 -11.09 -3.54
N LEU A 188 -5.54 -12.16 -4.19
CA LEU A 188 -4.66 -13.10 -4.89
C LEU A 188 -4.02 -12.49 -6.15
N ILE A 189 -4.73 -11.62 -6.87
CA ILE A 189 -4.12 -10.86 -7.98
C ILE A 189 -2.96 -10.02 -7.46
N ASP A 190 -3.15 -9.33 -6.32
CA ASP A 190 -2.11 -8.51 -5.71
C ASP A 190 -0.94 -9.32 -5.16
N GLU A 191 -1.19 -10.49 -4.57
CA GLU A 191 -0.13 -11.39 -4.07
C GLU A 191 0.73 -11.96 -5.20
N ILE A 192 0.12 -12.36 -6.32
CA ILE A 192 0.81 -13.06 -7.41
C ILE A 192 1.43 -12.08 -8.41
N TYR A 193 0.69 -11.04 -8.80
CA TYR A 193 1.09 -10.12 -9.88
C TYR A 193 1.42 -8.72 -9.39
N GLY A 194 0.90 -8.32 -8.23
CA GLY A 194 1.00 -6.97 -7.70
C GLY A 194 0.10 -5.98 -8.45
N ILE A 195 -0.77 -5.30 -7.71
CA ILE A 195 -1.61 -4.22 -8.22
C ILE A 195 -0.92 -2.90 -7.91
N GLN A 196 -0.70 -2.08 -8.94
CA GLN A 196 -0.06 -0.77 -8.81
C GLN A 196 -0.97 0.29 -9.43
N ASN A 197 -1.45 1.22 -8.60
CA ASN A 197 -2.27 2.35 -9.04
C ASN A 197 -3.52 1.90 -9.83
N THR A 198 -4.24 0.89 -9.35
CA THR A 198 -5.39 0.23 -10.03
C THR A 198 -5.04 -0.53 -11.31
N TYR A 199 -3.76 -0.76 -11.61
CA TYR A 199 -3.34 -1.56 -12.77
C TYR A 199 -2.59 -2.82 -12.37
N VAL A 200 -2.83 -3.89 -13.12
CA VAL A 200 -2.06 -5.12 -13.06
C VAL A 200 -1.38 -5.38 -14.40
N LYS A 201 -0.21 -6.02 -14.38
CA LYS A 201 0.49 -6.52 -15.57
C LYS A 201 0.44 -8.05 -15.57
N LEU A 202 -0.17 -8.63 -16.59
CA LEU A 202 -0.42 -10.07 -16.68
C LEU A 202 0.33 -10.71 -17.86
N PRO A 203 0.63 -12.01 -17.78
CA PRO A 203 1.18 -12.77 -18.91
C PRO A 203 0.24 -12.69 -20.13
N PRO A 204 0.75 -12.30 -21.31
CA PRO A 204 -0.09 -11.96 -22.47
C PRO A 204 -0.72 -13.18 -23.19
N GLU A 205 -0.24 -14.39 -22.94
CA GLU A 205 -0.58 -15.60 -23.70
C GLU A 205 -2.07 -15.94 -23.64
N LYS A 206 -2.73 -15.63 -22.52
CA LYS A 206 -4.17 -15.87 -22.31
C LYS A 206 -5.06 -14.74 -22.86
N PHE A 207 -4.48 -13.64 -23.32
CA PHE A 207 -5.22 -12.47 -23.85
C PHE A 207 -5.18 -12.36 -25.37
N ALA A 208 -4.40 -13.22 -26.05
CA ALA A 208 -4.36 -13.25 -27.51
C ALA A 208 -5.70 -13.81 -28.07
N PRO A 209 -6.32 -13.14 -29.06
CA PRO A 209 -7.52 -13.66 -29.69
C PRO A 209 -7.19 -14.97 -30.43
N LYS A 210 -7.82 -16.09 -30.03
CA LYS A 210 -7.78 -17.35 -30.78
C LYS A 210 -8.54 -17.19 -32.11
N LYS A 211 -7.93 -16.59 -33.14
CA LYS A 211 -8.47 -16.69 -34.51
C LYS A 211 -8.11 -18.06 -35.07
N GLN A 212 -9.11 -18.91 -35.31
CA GLN A 212 -8.94 -20.16 -36.05
C GLN A 212 -8.46 -19.85 -37.47
N GLY A 213 -7.28 -20.35 -37.86
CA GLY A 213 -6.88 -20.46 -39.27
C GLY A 213 -5.73 -19.59 -39.78
N GLU A 214 -5.09 -18.74 -38.97
CA GLU A 214 -3.87 -18.01 -39.41
C GLU A 214 -2.62 -18.53 -38.69
N ALA A 215 -1.55 -18.75 -39.47
CA ALA A 215 -0.23 -19.14 -38.99
C ALA A 215 0.23 -18.24 -37.84
N ALA A 216 0.86 -18.84 -36.83
CA ALA A 216 1.33 -18.21 -35.60
C ALA A 216 1.98 -16.85 -35.85
N LYS A 217 1.21 -15.77 -35.62
CA LYS A 217 1.80 -14.44 -35.41
C LYS A 217 2.61 -14.51 -34.13
N GLU A 218 3.76 -13.85 -34.12
CA GLU A 218 4.63 -13.67 -32.95
C GLU A 218 3.77 -13.39 -31.72
N LEU A 219 3.94 -14.22 -30.68
CA LEU A 219 3.26 -14.03 -29.40
C LEU A 219 3.55 -12.62 -28.90
N PRO A 220 2.54 -11.86 -28.42
CA PRO A 220 2.81 -10.56 -27.83
C PRO A 220 3.81 -10.73 -26.68
N THR A 221 4.96 -10.08 -26.77
CA THR A 221 6.02 -10.18 -25.75
C THR A 221 5.77 -9.26 -24.55
N GLU A 222 4.91 -8.24 -24.72
CA GLU A 222 4.62 -7.26 -23.68
C GLU A 222 3.49 -7.74 -22.76
N ALA A 223 3.70 -7.60 -21.45
CA ALA A 223 2.70 -7.92 -20.44
C ALA A 223 1.40 -7.14 -20.68
N LYS A 224 0.26 -7.83 -20.60
CA LYS A 224 -1.05 -7.22 -20.73
C LYS A 224 -1.34 -6.36 -19.52
N LYS A 225 -1.42 -5.04 -19.72
CA LYS A 225 -1.84 -4.10 -18.67
C LYS A 225 -3.37 -4.00 -18.63
N LEU A 226 -3.97 -4.27 -17.48
CA LEU A 226 -5.41 -4.14 -17.23
C LEU A 226 -5.67 -3.18 -16.07
N GLN A 227 -6.73 -2.38 -16.19
CA GLN A 227 -7.24 -1.55 -15.10
C GLN A 227 -8.25 -2.36 -14.28
N LEU A 228 -8.16 -2.27 -12.96
CA LEU A 228 -8.96 -3.00 -11.99
C LEU A 228 -9.61 -2.00 -11.03
N ASN A 229 -10.91 -1.75 -11.19
CA ASN A 229 -11.72 -0.92 -10.29
C ASN A 229 -13.22 -1.22 -10.49
N SER A 230 -14.08 -0.58 -9.69
CA SER A 230 -15.53 -0.79 -9.71
C SER A 230 -16.24 -0.38 -11.02
N ALA A 231 -15.55 0.32 -11.95
CA ALA A 231 -16.16 0.69 -13.22
C ALA A 231 -16.45 -0.53 -14.12
N GLU A 232 -15.75 -1.64 -13.91
CA GLU A 232 -16.08 -2.92 -14.53
C GLU A 232 -17.04 -3.73 -13.63
N GLU A 233 -18.28 -3.90 -14.09
CA GLU A 233 -19.35 -4.57 -13.33
C GLU A 233 -18.99 -5.99 -12.89
N LEU A 234 -18.38 -6.78 -13.79
CA LEU A 234 -17.95 -8.14 -13.46
C LEU A 234 -16.89 -8.14 -12.36
N TYR A 235 -15.92 -7.22 -12.46
CA TYR A 235 -14.85 -7.10 -11.48
C TYR A 235 -15.39 -6.65 -10.12
N ALA A 236 -16.28 -5.65 -10.10
CA ALA A 236 -16.97 -5.19 -8.89
C ALA A 236 -17.72 -6.33 -8.18
N GLU A 237 -18.31 -7.28 -8.92
CA GLU A 237 -19.01 -8.43 -8.35
C GLU A 237 -18.07 -9.48 -7.74
N ILE A 238 -16.88 -9.70 -8.31
CA ILE A 238 -16.00 -10.81 -7.92
C ILE A 238 -14.80 -10.42 -7.03
N ARG A 239 -14.34 -9.16 -7.07
CA ARG A 239 -13.09 -8.72 -6.42
C ARG A 239 -13.02 -9.03 -4.92
N ASP A 240 -14.13 -8.82 -4.22
CA ASP A 240 -14.24 -8.97 -2.76
C ASP A 240 -14.60 -10.42 -2.35
N LYS A 241 -14.88 -11.31 -3.31
CA LYS A 241 -15.25 -12.71 -3.02
C LYS A 241 -14.02 -13.53 -2.69
N ASN A 242 -14.18 -14.50 -1.78
CA ASN A 242 -13.21 -15.59 -1.64
C ASN A 242 -13.01 -16.28 -3.00
N PHE A 243 -11.76 -16.59 -3.35
CA PHE A 243 -11.40 -17.13 -4.67
C PHE A 243 -12.20 -18.37 -5.06
N ASN A 244 -12.51 -19.24 -4.10
CA ASN A 244 -13.28 -20.47 -4.36
C ASN A 244 -14.70 -20.20 -4.84
N ALA A 245 -15.28 -19.03 -4.54
CA ALA A 245 -16.61 -18.64 -4.98
C ALA A 245 -16.62 -18.03 -6.39
N VAL A 246 -15.48 -17.56 -6.92
CA VAL A 246 -15.39 -16.82 -8.19
C VAL A 246 -15.84 -17.68 -9.38
N GLY A 247 -15.43 -18.95 -9.43
CA GLY A 247 -15.76 -19.85 -10.54
C GLY A 247 -17.28 -20.03 -10.75
N SER A 248 -18.05 -20.03 -9.65
CA SER A 248 -19.51 -20.13 -9.70
C SER A 248 -20.16 -18.88 -10.34
N VAL A 249 -19.64 -17.69 -10.04
CA VAL A 249 -20.10 -16.41 -10.59
C VAL A 249 -19.75 -16.32 -12.08
N LEU A 250 -18.51 -16.65 -12.44
CA LEU A 250 -18.06 -16.67 -13.84
C LEU A 250 -18.90 -17.65 -14.68
N SER A 251 -19.18 -18.84 -14.15
CA SER A 251 -20.05 -19.83 -14.81
C SER A 251 -21.47 -19.30 -15.02
N LYS A 252 -22.03 -18.58 -14.04
CA LYS A 252 -23.35 -17.95 -14.15
C LYS A 252 -23.36 -16.85 -15.21
N LYS A 253 -22.37 -15.97 -15.23
CA LYS A 253 -22.25 -14.89 -16.23
C LYS A 253 -21.97 -15.43 -17.63
N ALA A 254 -21.14 -16.46 -17.78
CA ALA A 254 -20.91 -17.13 -19.06
C ALA A 254 -22.20 -17.73 -19.64
N LYS A 255 -23.00 -18.41 -18.81
CA LYS A 255 -24.33 -18.92 -19.21
C LYS A 255 -25.29 -17.81 -19.64
N ILE A 256 -25.21 -16.63 -19.04
CA ILE A 256 -26.01 -15.45 -19.41
C ILE A 256 -25.55 -14.86 -20.75
N ILE A 257 -24.24 -14.88 -21.04
CA ILE A 257 -23.65 -14.26 -22.23
C ILE A 257 -23.76 -15.14 -23.50
N SER A 258 -23.67 -16.47 -23.40
CA SER A 258 -24.10 -17.45 -24.45
C SER A 258 -23.90 -18.91 -24.03
N ALA A 259 -24.79 -19.79 -24.51
CA ALA A 259 -24.65 -21.24 -24.45
C ALA A 259 -23.53 -21.74 -25.38
N ALA A 260 -22.29 -21.64 -24.94
CA ALA A 260 -21.15 -22.47 -25.33
C ALA A 260 -19.96 -21.90 -24.58
N PHE A 261 -19.38 -22.68 -23.65
CA PHE A 261 -17.96 -22.81 -23.37
C PHE A 261 -17.82 -23.62 -22.09
N GLU A 262 -17.18 -24.77 -22.20
CA GLU A 262 -16.70 -25.52 -21.03
C GLU A 262 -15.70 -24.65 -20.28
N VAL A 263 -15.94 -24.43 -19.00
CA VAL A 263 -14.97 -23.81 -18.10
C VAL A 263 -13.86 -24.84 -17.91
N GLU A 264 -12.71 -24.65 -18.57
CA GLU A 264 -11.51 -25.44 -18.30
C GLU A 264 -11.14 -25.30 -16.82
N LYS A 265 -10.89 -26.44 -16.17
CA LYS A 265 -10.37 -26.49 -14.81
C LYS A 265 -9.05 -25.70 -14.76
N PHE A 266 -8.93 -24.81 -13.79
CA PHE A 266 -7.70 -24.05 -13.57
C PHE A 266 -6.53 -25.01 -13.30
N PRO A 267 -5.32 -24.68 -13.78
CA PRO A 267 -4.14 -25.53 -13.62
C PRO A 267 -3.84 -25.80 -12.15
N ASP A 268 -3.41 -27.03 -11.88
CA ASP A 268 -3.14 -27.59 -10.55
C ASP A 268 -2.53 -26.57 -9.58
N THR A 269 -3.26 -26.29 -8.50
CA THR A 269 -2.74 -25.63 -7.30
C THR A 269 -1.50 -26.39 -6.84
N SER A 270 -0.33 -25.75 -6.88
CA SER A 270 0.92 -26.40 -6.49
C SER A 270 0.84 -26.87 -5.04
N GLU A 271 1.34 -28.07 -4.75
CA GLU A 271 1.48 -28.63 -3.39
C GLU A 271 2.07 -27.60 -2.42
N ASP A 272 3.07 -26.84 -2.88
CA ASP A 272 3.70 -25.72 -2.16
C ASP A 272 2.73 -24.64 -1.65
N PHE A 273 1.65 -24.35 -2.39
CA PHE A 273 0.66 -23.36 -1.97
C PHE A 273 -0.14 -23.86 -0.78
N PHE A 274 -0.55 -25.13 -0.80
CA PHE A 274 -1.29 -25.74 0.30
C PHE A 274 -0.42 -25.94 1.53
N ASP A 275 0.84 -26.36 1.36
CA ASP A 275 1.78 -26.48 2.48
C ASP A 275 2.01 -25.11 3.14
N ASN A 276 2.21 -24.06 2.34
CA ASN A 276 2.32 -22.69 2.83
C ASN A 276 1.07 -22.27 3.63
N LEU A 277 -0.11 -22.47 3.04
CA LEU A 277 -1.37 -22.06 3.66
C LEU A 277 -1.68 -22.84 4.94
N THR A 278 -1.32 -24.13 4.98
CA THR A 278 -1.46 -24.98 6.17
C THR A 278 -0.63 -24.41 7.32
N VAL A 279 0.64 -24.09 7.06
CA VAL A 279 1.53 -23.51 8.07
C VAL A 279 1.05 -22.14 8.55
N GLU A 280 0.57 -21.28 7.64
CA GLU A 280 -0.01 -19.98 8.03
C GLU A 280 -1.23 -20.16 8.95
N GLN A 281 -2.12 -21.11 8.64
CA GLN A 281 -3.30 -21.41 9.46
C GLN A 281 -2.93 -22.02 10.82
N GLU A 282 -1.93 -22.90 10.87
CA GLU A 282 -1.40 -23.46 12.11
C GLU A 282 -0.90 -22.35 13.03
N PHE A 283 -0.07 -21.43 12.51
CA PHE A 283 0.44 -20.31 13.30
C PHE A 283 -0.67 -19.38 13.80
N MET A 284 -1.61 -19.01 12.93
CA MET A 284 -2.75 -18.17 13.32
C MET A 284 -3.68 -18.86 14.33
N SER A 285 -3.70 -20.19 14.36
CA SER A 285 -4.44 -21.00 15.35
C SER A 285 -3.64 -21.27 16.63
N GLY A 286 -2.41 -20.77 16.74
CA GLY A 286 -1.54 -20.96 17.91
C GLY A 286 -0.87 -22.34 17.99
N ILE A 287 -0.77 -23.06 16.86
CA ILE A 287 -0.17 -24.39 16.78
C ILE A 287 1.31 -24.27 16.41
N ASP A 288 2.18 -24.95 17.17
CA ASP A 288 3.64 -25.04 16.96
C ASP A 288 4.35 -23.69 16.67
N THR A 289 3.86 -22.61 17.29
CA THR A 289 4.40 -21.25 17.12
C THR A 289 5.73 -21.02 17.82
N ASP A 290 6.16 -21.92 18.72
CA ASP A 290 7.34 -21.74 19.57
C ASP A 290 8.56 -22.61 19.19
N LYS A 291 8.43 -23.45 18.14
CA LYS A 291 9.46 -24.39 17.65
C LYS A 291 9.95 -24.00 16.25
N ILE A 292 11.04 -24.63 15.81
CA ILE A 292 11.47 -24.52 14.41
C ILE A 292 10.46 -25.30 13.57
N ASN A 293 9.95 -24.69 12.49
CA ASN A 293 8.99 -25.29 11.58
C ASN A 293 9.73 -25.94 10.39
N SER A 294 9.45 -27.20 10.12
CA SER A 294 10.14 -28.00 9.10
C SER A 294 9.90 -27.48 7.68
N TYR A 295 8.69 -27.00 7.37
CA TYR A 295 8.39 -26.43 6.06
C TYR A 295 9.15 -25.12 5.82
N VAL A 296 9.32 -24.29 6.85
CA VAL A 296 10.17 -23.09 6.78
C VAL A 296 11.64 -23.48 6.52
N GLU A 297 12.16 -24.52 7.19
CA GLU A 297 13.50 -25.04 6.92
C GLU A 297 13.64 -25.56 5.48
N ASP A 298 12.66 -26.32 4.99
CA ASP A 298 12.64 -26.82 3.63
C ASP A 298 12.61 -25.67 2.61
N CYS A 299 11.84 -24.61 2.87
CA CYS A 299 11.83 -23.41 2.04
C CYS A 299 13.21 -22.74 1.98
N ILE A 300 13.91 -22.65 3.12
CA ILE A 300 15.27 -22.10 3.19
C ILE A 300 16.25 -22.99 2.42
N ALA A 301 16.22 -24.29 2.66
CA ALA A 301 17.11 -25.27 2.02
C ALA A 301 16.94 -25.30 0.49
N ARG A 302 15.69 -25.18 0.02
CA ARG A 302 15.34 -25.09 -1.41
C ARG A 302 15.51 -23.70 -2.01
N LYS A 303 15.97 -22.71 -1.24
CA LYS A 303 16.25 -21.33 -1.68
C LYS A 303 15.02 -20.61 -2.25
N TYR A 304 13.87 -20.76 -1.59
CA TYR A 304 12.68 -19.98 -1.91
C TYR A 304 12.95 -18.47 -1.76
N PRO A 305 12.12 -17.60 -2.38
CA PRO A 305 12.27 -16.16 -2.25
C PRO A 305 12.34 -15.70 -0.79
N LEU A 306 13.34 -14.88 -0.46
CA LEU A 306 13.60 -14.41 0.91
C LEU A 306 12.36 -13.81 1.58
N ILE A 307 11.56 -13.04 0.83
CA ILE A 307 10.37 -12.39 1.37
C ILE A 307 9.31 -13.42 1.81
N LYS A 308 9.14 -14.55 1.09
CA LYS A 308 8.24 -15.65 1.50
C LYS A 308 8.68 -16.20 2.87
N ILE A 309 9.96 -16.48 3.01
CA ILE A 309 10.55 -17.02 4.25
C ILE A 309 10.37 -16.00 5.40
N LEU A 310 10.67 -14.72 5.15
CA LEU A 310 10.50 -13.66 6.15
C LEU A 310 9.04 -13.49 6.56
N ARG A 311 8.07 -13.59 5.64
CA ARG A 311 6.64 -13.55 5.98
C ARG A 311 6.27 -14.65 6.97
N LEU A 312 6.66 -15.90 6.70
CA LEU A 312 6.36 -17.04 7.57
C LEU A 312 7.01 -16.91 8.95
N VAL A 313 8.29 -16.53 9.01
CA VAL A 313 9.00 -16.36 10.30
C VAL A 313 8.43 -15.18 11.09
N CYS A 314 8.09 -14.07 10.42
CA CYS A 314 7.42 -12.94 11.07
C CYS A 314 6.03 -13.34 11.57
N LEU A 315 5.24 -14.07 10.78
CA LEU A 315 3.91 -14.54 11.17
C LEU A 315 4.01 -15.42 12.42
N GLN A 316 4.90 -16.42 12.39
CA GLN A 316 5.19 -17.28 13.52
C GLN A 316 5.56 -16.48 14.78
N SER A 317 6.46 -15.50 14.63
CA SER A 317 6.87 -14.65 15.74
C SER A 317 5.74 -13.78 16.27
N VAL A 318 4.89 -13.20 15.42
CA VAL A 318 3.79 -12.34 15.87
C VAL A 318 2.73 -13.17 16.60
N CYS A 319 2.38 -14.34 16.08
CA CYS A 319 1.47 -15.29 16.73
C CYS A 319 2.01 -15.82 18.07
N ASN A 320 3.34 -15.88 18.25
CA ASN A 320 3.97 -16.35 19.48
C ASN A 320 4.39 -15.22 20.46
N SER A 321 4.12 -13.95 20.14
CA SER A 321 4.65 -12.80 20.89
C SER A 321 6.18 -12.80 21.04
N GLY A 322 6.86 -13.15 19.94
CA GLY A 322 8.31 -13.31 19.88
C GLY A 322 8.74 -14.78 19.82
N LEU A 323 9.90 -15.05 19.25
CA LEU A 323 10.50 -16.39 19.22
C LEU A 323 11.53 -16.56 20.35
N LYS A 324 11.63 -17.78 20.88
CA LYS A 324 12.71 -18.16 21.81
C LYS A 324 14.06 -17.91 21.14
N GLN A 325 15.04 -17.43 21.90
CA GLN A 325 16.37 -17.05 21.38
C GLN A 325 17.02 -18.17 20.55
N LYS A 326 16.89 -19.44 20.98
CA LYS A 326 17.41 -20.61 20.26
C LYS A 326 16.78 -20.77 18.87
N VAL A 327 15.47 -20.59 18.75
CA VAL A 327 14.72 -20.69 17.48
C VAL A 327 15.06 -19.49 16.59
N LEU A 328 15.11 -18.30 17.17
CA LEU A 328 15.45 -17.08 16.46
C LEU A 328 16.87 -17.14 15.88
N ASP A 329 17.85 -17.60 16.65
CA ASP A 329 19.24 -17.71 16.21
C ASP A 329 19.45 -18.86 15.22
N HIS A 330 18.59 -19.88 15.25
CA HIS A 330 18.52 -20.90 14.19
C HIS A 330 18.11 -20.26 12.86
N TYR A 331 16.92 -19.66 12.79
CA TYR A 331 16.45 -19.02 11.56
C TYR A 331 17.40 -17.93 11.05
N LYS A 332 17.95 -17.10 11.95
CA LYS A 332 18.97 -16.10 11.56
C LYS A 332 20.15 -16.76 10.87
N ARG A 333 20.68 -17.84 11.43
CA ARG A 333 21.86 -18.54 10.89
C ARG A 333 21.57 -19.10 9.51
N GLU A 334 20.46 -19.80 9.36
CA GLU A 334 20.07 -20.42 8.10
C GLU A 334 19.76 -19.37 7.01
N ILE A 335 19.11 -18.26 7.38
CA ILE A 335 18.83 -17.16 6.42
C ILE A 335 20.11 -16.38 6.06
N LEU A 336 20.97 -16.08 7.03
CA LEU A 336 22.22 -15.33 6.81
C LEU A 336 23.22 -16.08 5.93
N GLN A 337 23.25 -17.41 6.02
CA GLN A 337 24.05 -18.25 5.12
C GLN A 337 23.61 -18.12 3.65
N VAL A 338 22.39 -17.63 3.38
CA VAL A 338 21.81 -17.55 2.03
C VAL A 338 21.95 -16.15 1.38
N ARG A 339 21.91 -15.02 2.11
CA ARG A 339 22.44 -13.67 1.73
C ARG A 339 22.07 -12.57 2.75
N LEU A 340 22.76 -11.42 2.64
CA LEU A 340 22.74 -10.19 3.46
C LEU A 340 21.36 -9.81 4.03
N PHE A 341 21.27 -9.81 5.36
CA PHE A 341 20.07 -9.58 6.17
C PHE A 341 20.00 -8.11 6.62
N PRO A 342 18.89 -7.37 6.42
CA PRO A 342 18.69 -6.08 7.06
C PRO A 342 18.46 -6.30 8.56
N ARG A 343 19.47 -5.97 9.39
CA ARG A 343 19.43 -6.08 10.87
C ARG A 343 18.16 -5.49 11.50
N GLN A 344 17.56 -4.49 10.86
CA GLN A 344 16.41 -3.72 11.34
C GLN A 344 15.11 -4.55 11.44
N ILE A 345 14.85 -5.49 10.52
CA ILE A 345 13.60 -6.29 10.54
C ILE A 345 13.53 -7.19 11.78
N LEU A 346 14.68 -7.67 12.26
CA LEU A 346 14.79 -8.47 13.50
C LEU A 346 14.63 -7.64 14.77
N GLU A 347 15.00 -6.36 14.73
CA GLU A 347 14.69 -5.43 15.82
C GLU A 347 13.20 -5.08 15.81
N SER A 348 12.55 -5.05 14.64
CA SER A 348 11.09 -4.95 14.53
C SER A 348 10.39 -6.19 15.10
N ILE A 349 10.96 -7.38 14.93
CA ILE A 349 10.48 -8.63 15.55
C ILE A 349 10.55 -8.58 17.10
N LYS A 350 11.40 -7.72 17.68
CA LYS A 350 11.42 -7.46 19.14
C LYS A 350 10.36 -6.46 19.62
N ILE A 351 9.64 -5.77 18.73
CA ILE A 351 8.65 -4.75 19.13
C ILE A 351 7.45 -5.35 19.87
N ASN A 352 7.22 -6.68 19.79
CA ASN A 352 6.09 -7.33 20.45
C ASN A 352 6.28 -7.73 21.93
N GLN A 353 7.17 -7.08 22.67
CA GLN A 353 7.10 -7.16 24.14
C GLN A 353 6.08 -6.20 24.77
N SER A 354 5.43 -5.34 23.98
CA SER A 354 4.38 -4.42 24.45
C SER A 354 3.00 -4.65 23.82
N VAL A 355 2.70 -5.88 23.36
CA VAL A 355 1.30 -6.28 23.12
C VAL A 355 0.66 -6.51 24.49
N PHE A 356 0.21 -5.41 25.11
CA PHE A 356 -0.73 -5.50 26.21
C PHE A 356 -1.92 -6.34 25.75
N ASN A 357 -2.30 -7.34 26.55
CA ASN A 357 -3.63 -7.94 26.52
C ASN A 357 -4.66 -6.82 26.52
N ILE A 358 -5.15 -6.48 25.33
CA ILE A 358 -6.27 -5.56 25.18
C ILE A 358 -7.45 -6.49 24.90
N PRO A 359 -8.46 -6.55 25.80
CA PRO A 359 -9.71 -7.19 25.44
C PRO A 359 -10.22 -6.54 24.14
N PRO A 360 -10.94 -7.27 23.27
CA PRO A 360 -11.49 -6.70 22.04
C PRO A 360 -12.11 -5.35 22.39
N PRO A 361 -11.85 -4.28 21.61
CA PRO A 361 -12.45 -3.00 21.90
C PRO A 361 -13.94 -3.26 22.05
N LEU A 362 -14.47 -3.01 23.25
CA LEU A 362 -15.89 -2.89 23.46
C LEU A 362 -16.26 -1.70 22.58
N LEU A 363 -16.63 -1.98 21.33
CA LEU A 363 -17.34 -1.02 20.51
C LEU A 363 -18.48 -0.56 21.42
N PRO A 364 -18.57 0.74 21.75
CA PRO A 364 -19.72 1.21 22.48
C PRO A 364 -20.95 0.73 21.71
N PRO A 365 -22.03 0.32 22.40
CA PRO A 365 -23.25 -0.10 21.74
C PRO A 365 -23.58 0.96 20.69
N ILE A 366 -23.77 0.49 19.45
CA ILE A 366 -24.18 1.34 18.33
C ILE A 366 -25.46 2.02 18.79
N ILE A 367 -25.35 3.29 19.20
CA ILE A 367 -26.52 4.11 19.44
C ILE A 367 -27.17 4.22 18.05
N PRO A 368 -28.41 3.70 17.86
CA PRO A 368 -29.07 3.82 16.58
C PRO A 368 -29.07 5.31 16.20
N GLY A 369 -28.69 5.60 14.96
CA GLY A 369 -28.75 6.95 14.42
C GLY A 369 -30.13 7.54 14.71
N GLN A 370 -30.15 8.77 15.22
CA GLN A 370 -31.35 9.58 15.11
C GLN A 370 -31.52 9.84 13.61
N HIS A 371 -32.53 9.22 13.01
CA HIS A 371 -32.83 9.13 11.57
C HIS A 371 -32.35 7.82 10.95
N GLY A 372 -33.28 7.08 10.33
CA GLY A 372 -33.07 5.75 9.75
C GLY A 372 -32.23 5.74 8.47
N GLU A 373 -31.10 6.45 8.49
CA GLU A 373 -30.07 6.44 7.45
C GLU A 373 -28.81 5.76 8.00
N ASN A 374 -28.10 5.00 7.16
CA ASN A 374 -26.85 4.35 7.53
C ASN A 374 -25.79 5.40 7.86
N ARG A 375 -25.07 5.22 8.98
CA ARG A 375 -23.96 6.12 9.34
C ARG A 375 -22.77 5.88 8.42
N ILE A 376 -22.07 6.94 8.01
CA ILE A 376 -20.87 6.82 7.17
C ILE A 376 -19.62 6.98 8.04
N THR A 377 -18.82 5.92 8.11
CA THR A 377 -17.55 5.90 8.85
C THR A 377 -16.36 5.93 7.89
N LEU A 378 -15.52 6.95 8.02
CA LEU A 378 -14.21 7.00 7.38
C LEU A 378 -13.20 6.20 8.22
N VAL A 379 -12.72 5.07 7.71
CA VAL A 379 -11.67 4.26 8.36
C VAL A 379 -10.33 4.59 7.74
N PHE A 380 -9.38 5.11 8.50
CA PHE A 380 -8.06 5.46 8.02
C PHE A 380 -6.99 4.55 8.64
N PHE A 381 -6.42 3.68 7.81
CA PHE A 381 -5.26 2.85 8.14
C PHE A 381 -3.94 3.62 8.02
N LEU A 382 -3.24 3.77 9.14
CA LEU A 382 -1.94 4.42 9.26
C LEU A 382 -0.83 3.37 9.25
N GLY A 383 -0.10 3.28 8.14
CA GLY A 383 0.91 2.24 7.91
C GLY A 383 0.50 1.18 6.89
N GLY A 384 -0.72 1.25 6.36
CA GLY A 384 -1.16 0.50 5.20
C GLY A 384 -2.35 -0.43 5.42
N VAL A 385 -3.04 -0.78 4.33
CA VAL A 385 -4.21 -1.68 4.32
C VAL A 385 -4.09 -2.69 3.17
N THR A 386 -4.61 -3.89 3.39
CA THR A 386 -4.69 -4.96 2.38
C THR A 386 -6.02 -4.96 1.63
N TYR A 387 -6.08 -5.59 0.46
CA TYR A 387 -7.33 -5.76 -0.28
C TYR A 387 -8.30 -6.70 0.46
N ALA A 388 -7.81 -7.68 1.21
CA ALA A 388 -8.64 -8.53 2.07
C ALA A 388 -9.35 -7.73 3.18
N GLU A 389 -8.65 -6.77 3.82
CA GLU A 389 -9.26 -5.88 4.82
C GLU A 389 -10.29 -4.93 4.19
N ILE A 390 -10.00 -4.41 2.99
CA ILE A 390 -10.96 -3.60 2.22
C ILE A 390 -12.23 -4.43 1.92
N ALA A 391 -12.06 -5.66 1.42
CA ALA A 391 -13.18 -6.56 1.14
C ALA A 391 -14.01 -6.87 2.40
N ALA A 392 -13.35 -7.01 3.56
CA ALA A 392 -14.03 -7.22 4.83
C ALA A 392 -14.88 -5.99 5.25
N LEU A 393 -14.36 -4.77 5.10
CA LEU A 393 -15.13 -3.54 5.39
C LEU A 393 -16.30 -3.36 4.41
N ARG A 394 -16.12 -3.70 3.13
CA ARG A 394 -17.21 -3.72 2.14
C ARG A 394 -18.29 -4.74 2.50
N PHE A 395 -17.88 -5.92 2.96
CA PHE A 395 -18.81 -6.94 3.45
C PHE A 395 -19.64 -6.42 4.63
N LEU A 396 -19.00 -5.78 5.62
CA LEU A 396 -19.71 -5.18 6.75
C LEU A 396 -20.69 -4.07 6.32
N SER A 397 -20.33 -3.28 5.31
CA SER A 397 -21.18 -2.21 4.76
C SER A 397 -22.46 -2.75 4.09
N GLN A 398 -22.46 -4.02 3.67
CA GLN A 398 -23.59 -4.68 3.00
C GLN A 398 -24.52 -5.40 3.99
N MET A 399 -24.16 -5.50 5.28
CA MET A 399 -24.99 -6.19 6.27
C MET A 399 -26.19 -5.32 6.66
N GLU A 400 -27.41 -5.84 6.48
CA GLU A 400 -28.66 -5.11 6.79
C GLU A 400 -28.75 -4.66 8.25
N ASP A 401 -28.18 -5.43 9.18
CA ASP A 401 -28.14 -5.11 10.62
C ASP A 401 -26.96 -4.20 11.04
N GLY A 402 -26.03 -3.90 10.12
CA GLY A 402 -24.77 -3.20 10.43
C GLY A 402 -24.91 -1.69 10.65
N GLY A 403 -25.91 -1.07 10.02
CA GLY A 403 -26.25 0.36 10.17
C GLY A 403 -25.09 1.34 9.92
N THR A 404 -24.02 0.88 9.27
CA THR A 404 -22.77 1.63 9.07
C THR A 404 -22.14 1.27 7.73
N GLU A 405 -21.88 2.28 6.90
CA GLU A 405 -21.13 2.18 5.65
C GLU A 405 -19.71 2.68 5.84
N TYR A 406 -18.73 2.03 5.20
CA TYR A 406 -17.32 2.37 5.36
C TYR A 406 -16.73 2.99 4.10
N VAL A 407 -16.07 4.13 4.27
CA VAL A 407 -15.12 4.68 3.29
C VAL A 407 -13.72 4.45 3.84
N ILE A 408 -12.82 3.91 3.03
CA ILE A 408 -11.48 3.53 3.43
C ILE A 408 -10.48 4.59 2.99
N ALA A 409 -9.66 5.06 3.92
CA ALA A 409 -8.45 5.83 3.66
C ALA A 409 -7.23 5.03 4.13
N THR A 410 -6.10 5.21 3.46
CA THR A 410 -4.85 4.55 3.86
C THR A 410 -3.62 5.37 3.50
N THR A 411 -2.54 5.18 4.25
CA THR A 411 -1.24 5.70 3.84
C THR A 411 -0.72 4.97 2.60
N LYS A 412 -1.04 3.67 2.45
CA LYS A 412 -0.59 2.84 1.33
C LYS A 412 -1.43 1.56 1.19
N LEU A 413 -1.76 1.17 -0.05
CA LEU A 413 -2.21 -0.18 -0.36
C LEU A 413 -1.01 -1.15 -0.31
N ILE A 414 -1.07 -2.15 0.57
CA ILE A 414 0.02 -3.09 0.86
C ILE A 414 -0.44 -4.55 0.78
N ASN A 415 0.53 -5.44 0.55
CA ASN A 415 0.46 -6.86 0.90
C ASN A 415 1.73 -7.25 1.66
N GLY A 416 1.80 -8.48 2.19
CA GLY A 416 2.95 -8.93 2.97
C GLY A 416 4.28 -8.83 2.22
N THR A 417 4.25 -9.05 0.90
CA THR A 417 5.43 -8.96 0.06
C THR A 417 5.91 -7.52 -0.09
N SER A 418 5.04 -6.60 -0.50
CA SER A 418 5.40 -5.19 -0.70
C SER A 418 5.75 -4.50 0.62
N TRP A 419 5.07 -4.88 1.71
CA TRP A 419 5.28 -4.31 3.03
C TRP A 419 6.64 -4.70 3.62
N ILE A 420 7.01 -5.99 3.56
CA ILE A 420 8.36 -6.40 3.99
C ILE A 420 9.42 -5.74 3.10
N LYS A 421 9.19 -5.70 1.79
CA LYS A 421 10.13 -5.09 0.84
C LYS A 421 10.39 -3.61 1.14
N SER A 422 9.39 -2.84 1.53
CA SER A 422 9.58 -1.41 1.84
C SER A 422 10.39 -1.18 3.13
N MET A 423 10.46 -2.18 4.01
CA MET A 423 11.31 -2.16 5.21
C MET A 423 12.74 -2.64 4.95
N MET A 424 13.01 -3.27 3.81
CA MET A 424 14.35 -3.71 3.44
C MET A 424 15.19 -2.54 2.92
N GLU A 425 16.47 -2.49 3.31
CA GLU A 425 17.42 -1.55 2.71
C GLU A 425 17.62 -1.89 1.22
N LYS A 426 17.72 -0.86 0.39
CA LYS A 426 18.18 -1.03 -0.99
C LYS A 426 19.64 -1.43 -0.92
N LEU A 427 19.94 -2.70 -1.17
CA LEU A 427 21.33 -3.15 -1.34
C LEU A 427 21.93 -2.32 -2.49
N GLU A 428 22.93 -1.49 -2.18
CA GLU A 428 23.77 -0.94 -3.24
C GLU A 428 24.36 -2.12 -4.02
N PRO A 429 24.40 -2.07 -5.36
CA PRO A 429 25.17 -3.05 -6.11
C PRO A 429 26.60 -2.99 -5.58
N LEU A 430 27.12 -4.14 -5.14
CA LEU A 430 28.50 -4.26 -4.71
C LEU A 430 29.39 -3.62 -5.80
N PRO A 431 30.32 -2.72 -5.45
CA PRO A 431 31.30 -2.25 -6.41
C PRO A 431 32.07 -3.49 -6.89
N PHE A 432 31.89 -3.84 -8.17
CA PHE A 432 32.62 -4.93 -8.83
C PHE A 432 34.10 -4.58 -8.94
#